data_AF-A0A949FSM0-F1
#
_entry.id   AF-A0A949FSM0-F1
#
_cell.length_a   1.000
_cell.length_b   1.000
_cell.length_c   1.000
_cell.angle_alpha   90.00
_cell.angle_beta   90.00
_cell.angle_gamma   90.00
#
_symmetry.space_group_name_H-M   'P 1'
#
loop_
_entity.id
_entity.type
_entity.pdbx_description
1 polymer ?
#
loop_
_entity_poly.entity_id
_entity_poly.type
_entity_poly.pdbx_seq_one_letter_code
_entity_poly.pdbx_strand_id
1 'polypeptide(L)'
;VGLPPGWPINGLGRTNYVGCHGRPDVEGARWQGLLRNRSETRFGSVSDGLSNTLLFGETRGGATTATTPPSPSTYLWISAMTFPSSTTWLLGEDNWYEFSSNHAGIVNFALGDGSVRSLSTNLDGTLWLQVNGMSDGGVNNEF
;
A
#
# COMPACT_ATOMS: atom_id res chain seq x y z
N VAL A 1 -11.03 24.59 -23.52
CA VAL A 1 -9.60 24.37 -23.83
C VAL A 1 -9.32 22.88 -23.66
N GLY A 2 -9.21 22.15 -24.77
CA GLY A 2 -8.86 20.72 -24.73
C GLY A 2 -7.38 20.56 -24.40
N LEU A 3 -7.04 19.66 -23.48
CA LEU A 3 -5.67 19.44 -23.04
C LEU A 3 -4.85 18.79 -24.19
N PRO A 4 -3.64 19.30 -24.52
CA PRO A 4 -2.83 18.76 -25.60
C PRO A 4 -2.36 17.32 -25.33
N PRO A 5 -2.03 16.54 -26.38
CA PRO A 5 -1.44 15.21 -26.21
C PRO A 5 -0.10 15.31 -25.48
N GLY A 6 0.06 14.55 -24.41
CA GLY A 6 1.34 14.40 -23.73
C GLY A 6 1.58 15.35 -22.56
N TRP A 7 0.63 15.49 -21.63
CA TRP A 7 0.99 15.84 -20.26
C TRP A 7 1.78 14.66 -19.69
N PRO A 8 3.12 14.68 -19.75
CA PRO A 8 3.88 13.55 -19.27
C PRO A 8 3.68 13.54 -17.75
N ILE A 9 3.51 12.35 -17.17
CA ILE A 9 3.38 12.19 -15.72
C ILE A 9 4.52 12.89 -14.94
N ASN A 10 5.64 13.15 -15.61
CA ASN A 10 6.77 13.96 -15.16
C ASN A 10 6.44 15.40 -14.72
N GLY A 11 5.38 16.02 -15.25
CA GLY A 11 4.95 17.36 -14.84
C GLY A 11 3.98 17.37 -13.67
N LEU A 12 3.50 16.20 -13.24
CA LEU A 12 2.57 16.04 -12.13
C LEU A 12 3.34 15.53 -10.91
N GLY A 13 2.96 15.97 -9.71
CA GLY A 13 3.60 15.48 -8.51
C GLY A 13 3.34 13.97 -8.35
N ARG A 14 4.41 13.20 -8.19
CA ARG A 14 4.36 11.75 -7.98
C ARG A 14 4.50 11.41 -6.51
N THR A 15 4.11 10.19 -6.15
CA THR A 15 4.31 9.61 -4.82
C THR A 15 4.88 8.19 -4.94
N ASN A 16 5.71 7.84 -3.96
CA ASN A 16 6.20 6.48 -3.72
C ASN A 16 5.42 5.78 -2.60
N TYR A 17 4.34 6.37 -2.10
CA TYR A 17 3.55 5.83 -1.02
C TYR A 17 2.08 5.83 -1.38
N VAL A 18 1.42 4.69 -1.15
CA VAL A 18 0.00 4.47 -1.39
C VAL A 18 -0.65 3.85 -0.15
N GLY A 19 -1.97 3.98 -0.03
CA GLY A 19 -2.69 3.51 1.15
C GLY A 19 -2.82 1.99 1.24
N CYS A 20 -2.89 1.47 2.45
CA CYS A 20 -3.10 0.05 2.74
C CYS A 20 -4.60 -0.26 2.83
N HIS A 21 -5.12 -1.03 1.86
CA HIS A 21 -6.54 -1.41 1.78
C HIS A 21 -6.84 -2.67 2.63
N GLY A 22 -5.87 -3.52 2.86
CA GLY A 22 -6.10 -4.87 3.36
C GLY A 22 -6.72 -5.77 2.30
N ARG A 23 -7.36 -6.87 2.71
CA ARG A 23 -7.96 -7.84 1.78
C ARG A 23 -9.18 -7.22 1.08
N PRO A 24 -9.23 -7.27 -0.27
CA PRO A 24 -10.40 -6.80 -1.01
C PRO A 24 -11.51 -7.83 -0.82
N ASP A 25 -12.43 -7.54 0.09
CA ASP A 25 -13.61 -8.35 0.36
C ASP A 25 -14.76 -7.41 0.79
N VAL A 26 -15.97 -7.96 0.90
CA VAL A 26 -17.20 -7.23 1.29
C VAL A 26 -16.98 -6.46 2.60
N GLU A 27 -17.62 -5.30 2.74
CA GLU A 27 -17.58 -4.50 3.97
C GLU A 27 -17.89 -5.35 5.22
N GLY A 28 -17.12 -5.18 6.31
CA GLY A 28 -17.13 -6.07 7.48
C GLY A 28 -16.34 -7.39 7.37
N ALA A 29 -15.74 -7.74 6.23
CA ALA A 29 -14.88 -8.91 6.10
C ALA A 29 -13.59 -8.82 6.93
N ARG A 30 -12.98 -9.98 7.20
CA ARG A 30 -11.71 -10.10 7.90
C ARG A 30 -10.56 -9.48 7.08
N TRP A 31 -9.57 -8.89 7.77
CA TRP A 31 -8.39 -8.24 7.18
C TRP A 31 -8.67 -6.93 6.42
N GLN A 32 -9.64 -6.15 6.89
CA GLN A 32 -9.87 -4.81 6.33
C GLN A 32 -8.80 -3.83 6.80
N GLY A 33 -8.16 -3.14 5.86
CA GLY A 33 -7.14 -2.15 6.15
C GLY A 33 -7.72 -0.79 6.52
N LEU A 34 -6.80 0.10 6.91
CA LEU A 34 -7.09 1.47 7.34
C LEU A 34 -7.63 2.33 6.19
N LEU A 35 -7.05 2.24 4.99
CA LEU A 35 -7.38 3.07 3.83
C LEU A 35 -8.05 2.25 2.74
N ARG A 36 -9.33 1.96 2.93
CA ARG A 36 -10.17 1.26 1.95
C ARG A 36 -10.89 2.27 1.04
N ASN A 37 -11.41 1.76 -0.07
CA ASN A 37 -12.16 2.59 -1.00
C ASN A 37 -13.46 3.09 -0.34
N ARG A 38 -13.65 4.40 -0.30
CA ARG A 38 -14.85 5.07 0.27
C ARG A 38 -15.15 4.69 1.72
N SER A 39 -14.13 4.44 2.54
CA SER A 39 -14.29 4.10 3.96
C SER A 39 -14.04 5.28 4.90
N GLU A 40 -14.79 5.34 6.00
CA GLU A 40 -14.58 6.29 7.11
C GLU A 40 -13.98 5.57 8.33
N THR A 41 -12.72 5.14 8.23
CA THR A 41 -12.05 4.44 9.33
C THR A 41 -11.72 5.41 10.47
N ARG A 42 -12.03 5.03 11.71
CA ARG A 42 -11.72 5.81 12.92
C ARG A 42 -10.61 5.14 13.70
N PHE A 43 -9.82 5.89 14.46
CA PHE A 43 -8.77 5.29 15.31
C PHE A 43 -9.34 4.23 16.28
N GLY A 44 -10.52 4.47 16.85
CA GLY A 44 -11.16 3.53 17.75
C GLY A 44 -11.70 2.24 17.11
N SER A 45 -11.75 2.14 15.78
CA SER A 45 -12.13 0.89 15.08
C SER A 45 -10.96 -0.03 14.78
N VAL A 46 -9.73 0.39 15.10
CA VAL A 46 -8.50 -0.40 14.89
C VAL A 46 -8.22 -1.24 16.13
N SER A 47 -8.90 -2.37 16.26
CA SER A 47 -8.79 -3.23 17.45
C SER A 47 -7.46 -3.96 17.53
N ASP A 48 -6.78 -4.16 16.40
CA ASP A 48 -5.49 -4.86 16.36
C ASP A 48 -4.30 -3.94 16.75
N GLY A 49 -4.59 -2.65 16.98
CA GLY A 49 -3.65 -1.63 17.45
C GLY A 49 -3.04 -0.80 16.32
N LEU A 50 -3.01 0.54 16.50
CA LEU A 50 -2.47 1.46 15.50
C LEU A 50 -0.99 1.24 15.20
N SER A 51 -0.22 0.78 16.18
CA SER A 51 1.20 0.42 16.06
C SER A 51 1.44 -0.96 15.43
N ASN A 52 0.38 -1.64 14.99
CA ASN A 52 0.42 -2.99 14.44
C ASN A 52 -0.38 -3.10 13.12
N THR A 53 -1.00 -2.01 12.67
CA THR A 53 -1.78 -1.97 11.42
C THR A 53 -1.12 -1.03 10.42
N LEU A 54 -0.94 -1.50 9.19
CA LEU A 54 -0.35 -0.71 8.10
C LEU A 54 -1.29 0.39 7.61
N LEU A 55 -0.73 1.59 7.39
CA LEU A 55 -1.45 2.77 6.89
C LEU A 55 -1.04 3.12 5.46
N PHE A 56 0.25 3.33 5.22
CA PHE A 56 0.82 3.61 3.90
C PHE A 56 1.97 2.65 3.63
N GLY A 57 2.09 2.18 2.39
CA GLY A 57 3.18 1.33 1.94
C GLY A 57 3.93 1.89 0.75
N GLU A 58 5.20 1.55 0.66
CA GLU A 58 6.10 1.98 -0.40
C GLU A 58 5.76 1.29 -1.74
N THR A 59 5.89 2.06 -2.81
CA THR A 59 5.94 1.60 -4.20
C THR A 59 7.24 2.12 -4.82
N ARG A 60 7.83 1.37 -5.78
CA ARG A 60 9.03 1.83 -6.48
C ARG A 60 8.84 3.16 -7.23
N GLY A 61 7.59 3.57 -7.48
CA GLY A 61 7.25 4.87 -8.09
C GLY A 61 7.60 4.98 -9.57
N GLY A 62 8.19 3.92 -10.13
CA GLY A 62 8.66 3.79 -11.50
C GLY A 62 9.74 4.80 -11.94
N ALA A 63 10.71 4.33 -12.72
CA ALA A 63 11.58 5.21 -13.49
C ALA A 63 10.78 5.79 -14.67
N THR A 64 10.74 7.12 -14.79
CA THR A 64 10.11 7.82 -15.92
C THR A 64 11.19 8.55 -16.70
N THR A 65 11.49 8.09 -17.91
CA THR A 65 12.23 8.88 -18.91
C THR A 65 11.22 9.47 -19.90
N ALA A 66 11.62 10.48 -20.67
CA ALA A 66 10.73 11.09 -21.68
C ALA A 66 10.29 10.10 -22.79
N THR A 67 10.95 8.93 -22.89
CA THR A 67 10.83 7.99 -24.00
C THR A 67 10.29 6.61 -23.59
N THR A 68 10.15 6.34 -22.29
CA THR A 68 9.69 5.03 -21.78
C THR A 68 8.34 5.21 -21.08
N PRO A 69 7.35 4.33 -21.33
CA PRO A 69 6.11 4.35 -20.55
C PRO A 69 6.43 4.25 -19.05
N PRO A 70 5.66 4.93 -18.18
CA PRO A 70 5.88 4.87 -16.74
C PRO A 70 5.86 3.42 -16.27
N SER A 71 6.80 3.04 -15.40
CA SER A 71 6.75 1.72 -14.78
C SER A 71 5.42 1.54 -14.05
N PRO A 72 4.88 0.30 -14.00
CA PRO A 72 3.56 -0.03 -13.43
C PRO A 72 3.33 0.51 -12.02
N SER A 73 4.37 0.84 -11.26
CA SER A 73 4.32 1.38 -9.90
C SER A 73 4.32 2.92 -9.78
N THR A 74 4.11 3.65 -10.88
CA THR A 74 4.12 5.12 -10.90
C THR A 74 2.77 5.73 -10.53
N TYR A 75 2.70 6.46 -9.41
CA TYR A 75 1.45 7.05 -8.91
C TYR A 75 1.55 8.56 -8.67
N LEU A 76 0.42 9.26 -8.85
CA LEU A 76 0.30 10.68 -8.55
C LEU A 76 -0.08 10.89 -7.08
N TRP A 77 0.43 11.93 -6.44
CA TRP A 77 0.05 12.20 -5.04
C TRP A 77 -1.46 12.45 -4.88
N ILE A 78 -2.14 12.95 -5.92
CA ILE A 78 -3.58 13.20 -5.94
C ILE A 78 -4.44 11.97 -6.26
N SER A 79 -3.87 10.84 -6.66
CA SER A 79 -4.68 9.70 -7.12
C SER A 79 -5.41 8.98 -5.98
N ALA A 80 -5.01 9.22 -4.72
CA ALA A 80 -5.56 8.58 -3.53
C ALA A 80 -5.61 7.04 -3.66
N MET A 81 -4.58 6.45 -4.28
CA MET A 81 -4.53 5.02 -4.55
C MET A 81 -4.32 4.22 -3.27
N THR A 82 -4.96 3.06 -3.22
CA THR A 82 -4.90 2.10 -2.11
C THR A 82 -4.72 0.70 -2.68
N PHE A 83 -3.87 -0.11 -2.06
CA PHE A 83 -3.54 -1.43 -2.57
C PHE A 83 -4.08 -2.57 -1.71
N PRO A 84 -4.64 -3.60 -2.37
CA PRO A 84 -5.11 -4.78 -1.69
C PRO A 84 -3.95 -5.64 -1.18
N SER A 85 -4.27 -6.50 -0.21
CA SER A 85 -3.43 -7.65 0.18
C SER A 85 -4.15 -8.96 -0.14
N SER A 86 -3.40 -9.97 -0.56
CA SER A 86 -3.90 -11.35 -0.63
C SER A 86 -2.78 -12.33 -0.28
N THR A 87 -3.11 -13.61 -0.05
CA THR A 87 -2.09 -14.65 0.19
C THR A 87 -1.19 -14.92 -1.02
N THR A 88 -1.53 -14.39 -2.19
CA THR A 88 -0.79 -14.56 -3.45
C THR A 88 -0.33 -13.25 -4.06
N TRP A 89 -0.76 -12.10 -3.51
CA TRP A 89 -0.37 -10.75 -3.93
C TRP A 89 0.48 -10.15 -2.82
N LEU A 90 1.75 -10.55 -2.84
CA LEU A 90 2.71 -10.30 -1.78
C LEU A 90 3.51 -9.03 -2.08
N LEU A 91 4.77 -8.98 -1.68
CA LEU A 91 5.62 -7.80 -1.72
C LEU A 91 6.79 -8.00 -2.71
N GLY A 92 7.11 -6.98 -3.50
CA GLY A 92 8.43 -6.87 -4.16
C GLY A 92 8.49 -7.03 -5.68
N GLU A 93 7.39 -7.44 -6.35
CA GLU A 93 7.41 -7.74 -7.80
C GLU A 93 7.21 -6.51 -8.72
N ASP A 94 7.08 -5.30 -8.18
CA ASP A 94 6.85 -4.04 -8.94
C ASP A 94 5.60 -4.07 -9.85
N ASN A 95 4.55 -4.76 -9.41
CA ASN A 95 3.28 -4.78 -10.12
C ASN A 95 2.43 -3.53 -9.83
N TRP A 96 1.41 -3.29 -10.67
CA TRP A 96 0.50 -2.14 -10.53
C TRP A 96 -0.48 -2.24 -9.34
N TYR A 97 -0.44 -3.36 -8.60
CA TYR A 97 -1.32 -3.69 -7.47
C TYR A 97 -0.56 -4.15 -6.22
N GLU A 98 0.78 -4.05 -6.22
CA GLU A 98 1.62 -4.57 -5.14
C GLU A 98 2.58 -3.52 -4.60
N PHE A 99 2.83 -3.60 -3.30
CA PHE A 99 3.86 -2.79 -2.66
C PHE A 99 5.25 -3.30 -3.04
N SER A 100 6.17 -2.38 -3.24
CA SER A 100 7.52 -2.67 -3.70
C SER A 100 8.48 -1.58 -3.30
N SER A 101 9.76 -1.92 -3.20
CA SER A 101 10.79 -0.97 -2.82
C SER A 101 12.05 -1.14 -3.66
N ASN A 102 12.81 -0.06 -3.78
CA ASN A 102 14.16 -0.12 -4.33
C ASN A 102 15.18 -0.64 -3.29
N HIS A 103 14.77 -0.78 -2.04
CA HIS A 103 15.54 -1.45 -1.00
C HIS A 103 15.45 -2.97 -1.16
N ALA A 104 16.60 -3.64 -1.23
CA ALA A 104 16.63 -5.08 -1.49
C ALA A 104 16.02 -5.88 -0.33
N GLY A 105 15.05 -6.76 -0.66
CA GLY A 105 14.46 -7.71 0.27
C GLY A 105 13.50 -7.13 1.31
N ILE A 106 13.22 -5.82 1.26
CA ILE A 106 12.29 -5.17 2.19
C ILE A 106 11.35 -4.19 1.47
N VAL A 107 10.25 -3.85 2.12
CA VAL A 107 9.35 -2.74 1.75
C VAL A 107 9.04 -1.92 3.00
N ASN A 108 9.10 -0.60 2.91
CA ASN A 108 8.81 0.27 4.04
C ASN A 108 7.32 0.60 4.12
N PHE A 109 6.81 0.61 5.35
CA PHE A 109 5.43 0.96 5.66
C PHE A 109 5.36 1.92 6.84
N ALA A 110 4.46 2.90 6.73
CA ALA A 110 3.99 3.68 7.86
C ALA A 110 2.77 2.99 8.48
N LEU A 111 2.72 2.95 9.81
CA LEU A 111 1.64 2.35 10.58
C LEU A 111 0.61 3.40 11.00
N GLY A 112 -0.52 2.95 11.55
CA GLY A 112 -1.60 3.82 12.03
C GLY A 112 -1.18 4.81 13.13
N ASP A 113 -0.10 4.51 13.88
CA ASP A 113 0.48 5.39 14.90
C ASP A 113 1.56 6.36 14.37
N GLY A 114 1.87 6.28 13.07
CA GLY A 114 2.89 7.08 12.41
C GLY A 114 4.32 6.54 12.53
N SER A 115 4.53 5.40 13.22
CA SER A 115 5.81 4.71 13.18
C SER A 115 6.08 4.10 11.80
N VAL A 116 7.35 3.83 11.49
CA VAL A 116 7.76 3.20 10.23
C VAL A 116 8.43 1.86 10.51
N ARG A 117 8.02 0.84 9.76
CA ARG A 117 8.60 -0.51 9.82
C ARG A 117 8.92 -1.01 8.42
N SER A 118 9.99 -1.78 8.32
CA SER A 118 10.37 -2.46 7.08
C SER A 118 9.91 -3.92 7.18
N LEU A 119 9.12 -4.37 6.21
CA LEU A 119 8.68 -5.76 6.11
C LEU A 119 9.49 -6.50 5.06
N SER A 120 9.80 -7.78 5.30
CA SER A 120 10.50 -8.60 4.32
C SER A 120 9.64 -8.86 3.09
N THR A 121 10.25 -8.89 1.90
CA THR A 121 9.55 -9.37 0.69
C THR A 121 9.24 -10.88 0.72
N ASN A 122 9.82 -11.61 1.68
CA ASN A 122 9.58 -13.04 1.90
C ASN A 122 8.56 -13.30 3.03
N LEU A 123 7.80 -12.28 3.44
CA LEU A 123 6.79 -12.39 4.50
C LEU A 123 5.75 -13.48 4.15
N ASP A 124 5.33 -14.25 5.15
CA ASP A 124 4.26 -15.24 4.97
C ASP A 124 2.94 -14.55 4.55
N GLY A 125 2.22 -15.16 3.60
CA GLY A 125 1.00 -14.57 3.05
C GLY A 125 -0.13 -14.42 4.08
N THR A 126 -0.17 -15.24 5.13
CA THR A 126 -1.12 -15.07 6.23
C THR A 126 -0.73 -13.87 7.07
N LEU A 127 0.55 -13.78 7.44
CA LEU A 127 1.06 -12.66 8.21
C LEU A 127 0.88 -11.34 7.47
N TRP A 128 1.08 -11.33 6.15
CA TRP A 128 0.79 -10.18 5.28
C TRP A 128 -0.67 -9.71 5.39
N LEU A 129 -1.62 -10.64 5.36
CA LEU A 129 -3.04 -10.31 5.56
C LEU A 129 -3.29 -9.72 6.95
N GLN A 130 -2.65 -10.26 7.99
CA GLN A 130 -2.90 -9.84 9.36
C GLN A 130 -2.33 -8.44 9.67
N VAL A 131 -1.13 -8.12 9.20
CA VAL A 131 -0.57 -6.77 9.41
C VAL A 131 -1.32 -5.70 8.60
N ASN A 132 -1.89 -6.07 7.45
CA ASN A 132 -2.70 -5.18 6.62
C ASN A 132 -4.18 -5.13 7.08
N GLY A 133 -4.56 -5.96 8.06
CA GLY A 133 -5.85 -5.95 8.74
C GLY A 133 -5.86 -5.03 9.97
N MET A 134 -6.96 -4.33 10.18
CA MET A 134 -7.14 -3.43 11.33
C MET A 134 -7.91 -4.06 12.50
N SER A 135 -8.62 -5.16 12.25
CA SER A 135 -9.56 -5.75 13.21
C SER A 135 -9.85 -7.25 12.98
N ASP A 136 -8.83 -8.03 12.64
CA ASP A 136 -8.95 -9.47 12.42
C ASP A 136 -8.69 -10.34 13.65
N GLY A 137 -8.25 -9.74 14.76
CA GLY A 137 -8.00 -10.40 16.04
C GLY A 137 -6.78 -11.33 16.04
N GLY A 138 -5.98 -11.30 14.98
CA GLY A 138 -4.72 -12.02 14.86
C GLY A 138 -3.65 -11.43 15.76
N VAL A 139 -2.85 -12.32 16.36
CA VAL A 139 -1.61 -11.90 17.03
C VAL A 139 -0.54 -11.76 15.96
N ASN A 140 -0.09 -10.54 15.72
CA ASN A 140 0.96 -10.23 14.77
C ASN A 140 2.29 -10.16 15.53
N ASN A 141 3.17 -11.13 15.33
CA ASN A 141 4.49 -11.15 15.97
C ASN A 141 5.58 -10.45 15.13
N GLU A 142 5.18 -9.66 14.13
CA GLU A 142 6.11 -8.97 13.22
C GLU A 142 6.63 -7.64 13.80
N PHE A 143 5.99 -7.10 14.85
CA PHE A 143 6.30 -5.79 15.44
C PHE A 143 6.49 -5.82 16.96
#